data_AF-A0A6G4W7B4-F1
#
_entry.id   AF-A0A6G4W7B4-F1
#
_cell.length_a   1.000
_cell.length_b   1.000
_cell.length_c   1.000
_cell.angle_alpha   90.00
_cell.angle_beta   90.00
_cell.angle_gamma   90.00
#
_symmetry.space_group_name_H-M   'P 1'
#
loop_
_entity.id
_entity.type
_entity.pdbx_description
1 polymer ?
#
loop_
_entity_poly.entity_id
_entity_poly.type
_entity_poly.pdbx_seq_one_letter_code
_entity_poly.pdbx_strand_id
1 'polypeptide(L)'
;MMRATSIVPAIMSILGFTAPAMAADVSCNGLVTSGDTMICSGFEPNWAVELSCVGGTMQSSFIDAFSGDGIQTTPGTVVFSSEDPWTFETSHGISGTIAATPGGCTDESDAVRDYTFTPTAAPGLSGPFFPFCCRMR
;
A
#
# COMPACT_ATOMS: atom_id res chain seq x y z
N MET A 1 2.52 -23.75 74.82
CA MET A 1 2.33 -22.36 74.32
C MET A 1 3.02 -22.24 72.97
N MET A 2 2.25 -21.84 71.95
CA MET A 2 2.59 -21.33 70.61
C MET A 2 3.73 -21.98 69.79
N ARG A 3 3.34 -22.85 68.84
CA ARG A 3 4.11 -23.11 67.60
C ARG A 3 3.74 -22.03 66.58
N ALA A 4 4.72 -21.24 66.15
CA ALA A 4 4.56 -20.22 65.12
C ALA A 4 4.47 -20.87 63.73
N THR A 5 3.36 -20.63 63.05
CA THR A 5 3.17 -20.82 61.62
C THR A 5 3.82 -19.66 60.86
N SER A 6 4.63 -19.93 59.84
CA SER A 6 5.05 -18.91 58.88
C SER A 6 5.21 -19.47 57.46
N ILE A 7 4.10 -19.27 56.73
CA ILE A 7 3.88 -18.94 55.32
C ILE A 7 5.09 -19.02 54.36
N VAL A 8 4.97 -19.92 53.38
CA VAL A 8 5.78 -19.98 52.15
C VAL A 8 5.30 -18.90 51.17
N PRO A 9 6.17 -18.06 50.58
CA PRO A 9 5.77 -17.23 49.46
C PRO A 9 5.88 -18.05 48.17
N ALA A 10 4.73 -18.35 47.56
CA ALA A 10 4.67 -18.82 46.18
C ALA A 10 5.03 -17.64 45.26
N ILE A 11 6.22 -17.65 44.68
CA ILE A 11 6.62 -16.71 43.64
C ILE A 11 5.82 -17.07 42.39
N MET A 12 4.76 -16.31 42.17
CA MET A 12 3.94 -16.39 40.96
C MET A 12 4.69 -15.65 39.85
N SER A 13 5.47 -16.39 39.06
CA SER A 13 6.13 -15.88 37.86
C SER A 13 5.07 -15.46 36.84
N ILE A 14 4.87 -14.15 36.72
CA ILE A 14 3.97 -13.54 35.74
C ILE A 14 4.64 -13.68 34.37
N LEU A 15 3.89 -14.28 33.45
CA LEU A 15 4.16 -14.39 32.02
C LEU A 15 4.59 -13.04 31.44
N GLY A 16 5.80 -13.00 30.87
CA GLY A 16 6.25 -11.96 29.97
C GLY A 16 6.63 -12.57 28.64
N PHE A 17 5.67 -13.15 27.90
CA PHE A 17 5.86 -13.38 26.48
C PHE A 17 5.94 -12.01 25.82
N THR A 18 7.16 -11.51 25.61
CA THR A 18 7.41 -10.48 24.62
C THR A 18 7.06 -11.09 23.28
N ALA A 19 5.84 -10.84 22.80
CA ALA A 19 5.51 -11.09 21.41
C ALA A 19 6.60 -10.40 20.56
N PRO A 20 7.21 -11.08 19.58
CA PRO A 20 8.04 -10.36 18.64
C PRO A 20 7.15 -9.28 18.04
N ALA A 21 7.59 -8.02 18.15
CA ALA A 21 7.07 -6.99 17.29
C ALA A 21 7.21 -7.56 15.88
N MET A 22 6.10 -7.90 15.25
CA MET A 22 6.08 -8.15 13.82
C MET A 22 6.59 -6.83 13.25
N ALA A 23 7.89 -6.78 12.89
CA ALA A 23 8.38 -5.75 12.01
C ALA A 23 7.35 -5.74 10.88
N ALA A 24 6.70 -4.58 10.66
CA ALA A 24 5.83 -4.42 9.51
C ALA A 24 6.68 -4.89 8.33
N ASP A 25 6.36 -6.09 7.86
CA ASP A 25 7.16 -6.82 6.91
C ASP A 25 7.02 -6.00 5.64
N VAL A 26 8.09 -5.29 5.31
CA VAL A 26 8.16 -4.38 4.17
C VAL A 26 8.30 -5.27 2.92
N SER A 27 7.31 -6.15 2.74
CA SER A 27 7.18 -7.24 1.78
C SER A 27 7.41 -6.81 0.33
N CYS A 28 7.07 -5.56 0.04
CA CYS A 28 6.77 -5.12 -1.30
C CYS A 28 7.43 -3.77 -1.63
N ASN A 29 8.76 -3.81 -1.75
CA ASN A 29 9.61 -2.68 -2.17
C ASN A 29 9.52 -1.44 -1.28
N GLY A 30 9.20 -1.52 0.00
CA GLY A 30 9.06 -0.29 0.82
C GLY A 30 7.71 0.41 0.73
N LEU A 31 6.91 0.10 -0.30
CA LEU A 31 5.75 0.92 -0.66
C LEU A 31 4.48 0.48 0.06
N VAL A 32 4.08 -0.79 -0.08
CA VAL A 32 2.82 -1.32 0.46
C VAL A 32 3.14 -2.39 1.51
N THR A 33 2.52 -2.28 2.68
CA THR A 33 2.66 -3.27 3.76
C THR A 33 2.04 -4.59 3.36
N SER A 34 2.63 -5.71 3.80
CA SER A 34 2.03 -7.04 3.64
C SER A 34 0.57 -7.07 4.13
N GLY A 35 -0.37 -7.39 3.23
CA GLY A 35 -1.81 -7.43 3.50
C GLY A 35 -2.59 -6.16 3.13
N ASP A 36 -1.89 -5.04 2.90
CA ASP A 36 -2.51 -3.76 2.51
C ASP A 36 -2.58 -3.62 0.98
N THR A 37 -3.34 -2.62 0.55
CA THR A 37 -3.46 -2.24 -0.86
C THR A 37 -3.32 -0.73 -1.02
N MET A 38 -2.61 -0.28 -2.06
CA MET A 38 -2.57 1.10 -2.49
C MET A 38 -3.37 1.26 -3.79
N ILE A 39 -4.22 2.27 -3.88
CA ILE A 39 -4.89 2.62 -5.13
C ILE A 39 -4.60 4.07 -5.50
N CYS A 40 -4.13 4.27 -6.73
CA CYS A 40 -3.91 5.57 -7.35
C CYS A 40 -4.93 5.72 -8.48
N SER A 41 -5.90 6.61 -8.31
CA SER A 41 -6.99 6.82 -9.26
C SER A 41 -6.79 8.10 -10.06
N GLY A 42 -6.64 7.94 -11.38
CA GLY A 42 -6.63 9.03 -12.34
C GLY A 42 -8.06 9.50 -12.63
N PHE A 43 -8.20 10.81 -12.85
CA PHE A 43 -9.49 11.47 -12.98
C PHE A 43 -10.01 11.43 -14.42
N GLU A 44 -9.22 11.95 -15.36
CA GLU A 44 -9.58 11.97 -16.77
C GLU A 44 -8.39 11.55 -17.61
N PRO A 45 -8.44 10.36 -18.20
CA PRO A 45 -9.54 9.39 -18.20
C PRO A 45 -9.74 8.72 -16.81
N ASN A 46 -10.97 8.34 -16.42
CA ASN A 46 -11.29 7.54 -15.21
C ASN A 46 -10.66 6.13 -15.28
N TRP A 47 -9.45 5.99 -14.76
CA TRP A 47 -8.77 4.71 -14.58
C TRP A 47 -8.00 4.70 -13.27
N ALA A 48 -7.60 3.53 -12.78
CA ALA A 48 -6.73 3.45 -11.62
C ALA A 48 -5.70 2.33 -11.77
N VAL A 49 -4.58 2.50 -11.06
CA VAL A 49 -3.68 1.41 -10.74
C VAL A 49 -3.86 1.07 -9.27
N GLU A 50 -4.10 -0.20 -9.00
CA GLU A 50 -4.11 -0.76 -7.66
C GLU A 50 -2.86 -1.61 -7.49
N LEU A 51 -2.15 -1.45 -6.38
CA LEU A 51 -0.97 -2.21 -6.02
C LEU A 51 -1.22 -2.91 -4.69
N SER A 52 -1.01 -4.22 -4.63
CA SER A 52 -1.29 -5.02 -3.43
C SER A 52 -0.09 -5.87 -3.04
N CYS A 53 0.13 -6.02 -1.73
CA CYS A 53 1.22 -6.83 -1.21
C CYS A 53 0.68 -8.14 -0.64
N VAL A 54 0.83 -9.24 -1.40
CA VAL A 54 0.31 -10.56 -1.03
C VAL A 54 1.48 -11.53 -0.86
N GLY A 55 1.66 -12.04 0.35
CA GLY A 55 2.72 -13.01 0.66
C GLY A 55 4.13 -12.49 0.34
N GLY A 56 4.37 -11.20 0.57
CA GLY A 56 5.65 -10.53 0.25
C GLY A 56 5.92 -10.37 -1.25
N THR A 57 4.89 -10.49 -2.09
CA THR A 57 4.99 -10.24 -3.53
C THR A 57 4.06 -9.10 -3.92
N MET A 58 4.61 -8.13 -4.64
CA MET A 58 3.85 -7.00 -5.13
C MET A 58 3.08 -7.38 -6.39
N GLN A 59 1.79 -7.12 -6.40
CA GLN A 59 0.89 -7.32 -7.54
C GLN A 59 0.30 -5.99 -7.98
N SER A 60 -0.23 -5.94 -9.20
CA SER A 60 -0.95 -4.76 -9.69
C SER A 60 -2.26 -5.15 -10.34
N SER A 61 -3.26 -4.29 -10.26
CA SER A 61 -4.47 -4.39 -11.06
C SER A 61 -4.68 -3.09 -11.83
N PHE A 62 -5.06 -3.21 -13.11
CA PHE A 62 -5.56 -2.10 -13.89
C PHE A 62 -7.07 -2.01 -13.73
N ILE A 63 -7.56 -0.85 -13.30
CA ILE A 63 -8.98 -0.58 -13.14
C ILE A 63 -9.39 0.38 -14.26
N ASP A 64 -10.25 -0.09 -15.15
CA ASP A 64 -10.76 0.67 -16.28
C ASP A 64 -12.24 0.99 -16.07
N ALA A 65 -12.61 2.27 -16.13
CA ALA A 65 -14.00 2.70 -16.13
C ALA A 65 -14.55 3.03 -17.53
N PHE A 66 -13.77 2.83 -18.61
CA PHE A 66 -14.15 3.11 -20.00
C PHE A 66 -14.72 1.94 -20.77
N SER A 67 -14.55 0.71 -20.28
CA SER A 67 -14.90 -0.52 -20.98
C SER A 67 -16.38 -0.70 -21.33
N GLY A 68 -17.27 0.25 -21.02
CA GLY A 68 -18.69 0.24 -21.39
C GLY A 68 -19.57 -0.70 -20.55
N ASP A 69 -18.97 -1.71 -19.91
CA ASP A 69 -19.60 -2.71 -19.03
C ASP A 69 -19.40 -2.39 -17.54
N GLY A 70 -19.25 -1.11 -17.18
CA GLY A 70 -18.95 -0.68 -15.81
C GLY A 70 -17.45 -0.69 -15.47
N ILE A 71 -17.13 -0.71 -14.18
CA ILE A 71 -15.74 -0.72 -13.68
C ILE A 71 -15.16 -2.11 -13.82
N GLN A 72 -14.16 -2.28 -14.67
CA GLN A 72 -13.46 -3.54 -14.89
C GLN A 72 -12.12 -3.52 -14.14
N THR A 73 -11.80 -4.61 -13.45
CA THR A 73 -10.51 -4.78 -12.77
C THR A 73 -9.76 -5.93 -13.40
N THR A 74 -8.60 -5.65 -14.00
CA THR A 74 -7.78 -6.64 -14.68
C THR A 74 -6.48 -6.86 -13.89
N PRO A 75 -6.28 -8.04 -13.29
CA PRO A 75 -5.05 -8.36 -12.58
C PRO A 75 -3.84 -8.34 -13.50
N GLY A 76 -2.67 -8.04 -12.95
CA GLY A 76 -1.41 -7.94 -13.67
C GLY A 76 -0.21 -8.04 -12.73
N THR A 77 0.97 -7.76 -13.28
CA THR A 77 2.23 -7.75 -12.53
C THR A 77 2.85 -6.37 -12.57
N VAL A 78 3.71 -6.08 -11.60
CA VAL A 78 4.44 -4.83 -11.48
C VAL A 78 5.92 -5.09 -11.26
N VAL A 79 6.75 -4.28 -11.89
CA VAL A 79 8.20 -4.30 -11.73
C VAL A 79 8.64 -2.91 -11.28
N PHE A 80 9.40 -2.88 -10.18
CA PHE A 80 10.00 -1.64 -9.67
C PHE A 80 11.42 -1.51 -10.21
N SER A 81 11.77 -0.29 -10.59
CA SER A 81 13.10 0.09 -11.06
C SER A 81 13.83 1.00 -10.06
N SER A 82 13.09 1.61 -9.12
CA SER A 82 13.59 2.43 -8.02
C SER A 82 12.61 2.38 -6.85
N GLU A 83 13.11 2.62 -5.64
CA GLU A 83 12.34 2.64 -4.39
C GLU A 83 12.22 4.05 -3.76
N ASP A 84 13.07 5.01 -4.15
CA ASP A 84 12.98 6.39 -3.66
C ASP A 84 13.25 7.41 -4.78
N PRO A 85 12.21 8.02 -5.37
CA PRO A 85 10.81 7.59 -5.30
C PRO A 85 10.58 6.23 -5.99
N TRP A 86 9.40 5.63 -5.77
CA TRP A 86 9.03 4.35 -6.36
C TRP A 86 8.70 4.47 -7.83
N THR A 87 9.63 4.09 -8.70
CA THR A 87 9.41 4.06 -10.15
C THR A 87 9.07 2.64 -10.59
N PHE A 88 7.96 2.47 -11.30
CA PHE A 88 7.48 1.16 -11.71
C PHE A 88 6.84 1.15 -13.09
N GLU A 89 6.70 -0.06 -13.62
CA GLU A 89 5.89 -0.38 -14.79
C GLU A 89 5.06 -1.63 -14.52
N THR A 90 3.84 -1.66 -15.05
CA THR A 90 2.92 -2.79 -14.94
C THR A 90 2.82 -3.55 -16.26
N SER A 91 2.39 -4.81 -16.21
CA SER A 91 2.12 -5.62 -17.41
C SER A 91 1.02 -5.06 -18.32
N HIS A 92 0.27 -4.07 -17.85
CA HIS A 92 -0.78 -3.41 -18.63
C HIS A 92 -0.29 -2.13 -19.32
N GLY A 93 0.97 -1.72 -19.13
CA GLY A 93 1.53 -0.52 -19.74
C GLY A 93 1.28 0.76 -18.95
N ILE A 94 0.86 0.66 -17.68
CA ILE A 94 0.94 1.78 -16.73
C ILE A 94 2.38 1.89 -16.25
N SER A 95 2.97 3.08 -16.38
CA SER A 95 4.28 3.38 -15.81
C SER A 95 4.27 4.76 -15.16
N GLY A 96 5.17 4.98 -14.20
CA GLY A 96 5.35 6.28 -13.56
C GLY A 96 6.09 6.16 -12.24
N THR A 97 5.91 7.19 -11.42
CA THR A 97 6.61 7.31 -10.13
C THR A 97 5.64 7.66 -9.01
N ILE A 98 5.67 6.90 -7.91
CA ILE A 98 4.99 7.23 -6.65
C ILE A 98 6.01 7.86 -5.71
N ALA A 99 5.70 9.04 -5.19
CA ALA A 99 6.48 9.69 -4.15
C ALA A 99 5.67 9.78 -2.86
N ALA A 100 6.33 9.59 -1.72
CA ALA A 100 5.77 9.95 -0.43
C ALA A 100 5.74 11.49 -0.34
N THR A 101 4.53 12.04 -0.25
CA THR A 101 4.23 13.46 -0.09
C THR A 101 3.27 13.62 1.09
N PRO A 102 3.75 13.48 2.35
CA PRO A 102 2.88 13.53 3.53
C PRO A 102 2.11 14.84 3.58
N GLY A 103 0.78 14.77 3.59
CA GLY A 103 -0.06 15.97 3.53
C GLY A 103 -0.02 16.76 2.21
N GLY A 104 0.67 16.25 1.19
CA GLY A 104 1.07 17.01 0.00
C GLY A 104 0.16 16.84 -1.21
N CYS A 105 -0.78 15.90 -1.17
CA CYS A 105 -1.73 15.66 -2.25
C CYS A 105 -3.16 15.80 -1.73
N THR A 106 -3.99 16.61 -2.39
CA THR A 106 -5.42 16.72 -2.07
C THR A 106 -6.22 16.13 -3.22
N ASP A 107 -7.04 15.12 -2.94
CA ASP A 107 -7.93 14.54 -3.96
C ASP A 107 -9.23 15.36 -4.09
N GLU A 108 -10.01 15.10 -5.15
CA GLU A 108 -11.23 15.85 -5.50
C GLU A 108 -12.32 15.81 -4.41
N SER A 109 -12.19 14.92 -3.43
CA SER A 109 -13.07 14.88 -2.24
C SER A 109 -12.56 15.80 -1.11
N ASP A 110 -11.62 16.69 -1.39
CA ASP A 110 -10.87 17.53 -0.44
C ASP A 110 -10.07 16.71 0.61
N ALA A 111 -9.88 15.42 0.36
CA ALA A 111 -9.16 14.55 1.27
C ALA A 111 -7.66 14.61 0.99
N VAL A 112 -6.90 14.89 2.04
CA VAL A 112 -5.44 14.97 1.98
C VAL A 112 -4.84 13.55 2.07
N ARG A 113 -3.89 13.26 1.19
CA ARG A 113 -3.20 11.98 1.03
C ARG A 113 -1.70 12.15 1.13
N ASP A 114 -1.04 11.07 1.53
CA ASP A 114 0.40 11.04 1.78
C ASP A 114 1.22 10.58 0.58
N TYR A 115 0.58 10.22 -0.53
CA TYR A 115 1.27 9.68 -1.71
C TYR A 115 0.74 10.33 -2.98
N THR A 116 1.67 10.72 -3.85
CA THR A 116 1.37 11.27 -5.18
C THR A 116 1.93 10.35 -6.24
N PHE A 117 1.12 9.95 -7.21
CA PHE A 117 1.55 9.25 -8.41
C PHE A 117 1.69 10.22 -9.58
N THR A 118 2.85 10.20 -10.23
CA THR A 118 3.14 10.91 -11.47
C THR A 118 3.24 9.89 -12.61
N PRO A 119 2.14 9.61 -13.32
CA PRO A 119 2.14 8.71 -14.48
C PRO A 119 3.00 9.23 -15.64
N THR A 120 3.65 8.30 -16.34
CA THR A 120 4.36 8.52 -17.61
C THR A 120 3.72 7.76 -18.77
N ALA A 121 2.97 6.71 -18.49
CA ALA A 121 2.15 6.00 -19.47
C ALA A 121 0.90 5.39 -18.81
N ALA A 122 -0.15 5.24 -19.61
CA ALA A 122 -1.35 4.49 -19.25
C ALA A 122 -1.96 3.84 -20.49
N PRO A 123 -2.71 2.73 -20.35
CA PRO A 123 -3.13 1.91 -21.47
C PRO A 123 -4.17 2.65 -22.33
N GLY A 124 -3.92 2.74 -23.63
CA GLY A 124 -4.84 3.40 -24.57
C GLY A 124 -4.87 4.93 -24.50
N LEU A 125 -3.99 5.55 -23.69
CA LEU A 125 -3.99 6.99 -23.45
C LEU A 125 -2.70 7.63 -23.97
N SER A 126 -2.86 8.80 -24.58
CA SER A 126 -1.77 9.68 -24.97
C SER A 126 -1.72 10.88 -24.05
N GLY A 127 -0.53 11.24 -23.56
CA GLY A 127 -0.34 12.34 -22.62
C GLY A 127 -0.74 13.73 -23.18
N PRO A 128 -0.64 14.78 -22.36
CA PRO A 128 0.07 14.84 -21.08
C PRO A 128 -0.69 14.16 -19.93
N PHE A 129 0.06 13.56 -19.00
CA PHE A 129 -0.52 13.02 -17.76
C PHE A 129 -0.26 13.98 -16.59
N PHE A 130 -1.23 14.08 -15.69
CA PHE A 130 -1.14 14.93 -14.50
C PHE A 130 -0.98 14.07 -13.23
N PRO A 131 -0.23 14.54 -12.23
CA PRO A 131 -0.11 13.83 -10.96
C PRO A 131 -1.46 13.73 -10.24
N PHE A 132 -1.68 12.62 -9.54
CA PHE A 132 -2.88 12.41 -8.71
C PHE A 132 -2.57 11.60 -7.46
N CYS A 133 -3.47 11.67 -6.49
CA CYS A 133 -3.24 11.08 -5.18
C CYS A 133 -3.44 9.57 -5.15
N CYS A 134 -2.63 8.89 -4.34
CA CYS A 134 -2.85 7.50 -3.97
C CYS A 134 -3.37 7.40 -2.54
N ARG A 135 -4.14 6.36 -2.25
CA ARG A 135 -4.60 6.04 -0.89
C ARG A 135 -4.23 4.60 -0.53
N MET A 136 -3.82 4.41 0.71
CA MET A 136 -3.74 3.09 1.33
C MET A 136 -5.14 2.60 1.74
N ARG A 137 -5.33 1.29 1.70
CA ARG A 137 -6.55 0.57 2.07
C ARG A 137 -6.21 -0.70 2.83
#